data_AF-A0A537ECL7-F1
#
_entry.id   AF-A0A537ECL7-F1
#
_cell.length_a   1.000
_cell.length_b   1.000
_cell.length_c   1.000
_cell.angle_alpha   90.00
_cell.angle_beta   90.00
_cell.angle_gamma   90.00
#
_symmetry.space_group_name_H-M   'P 1'
#
loop_
_entity.id
_entity.type
_entity.pdbx_description
1 polymer ?
#
loop_
_entity_poly.entity_id
_entity_poly.type
_entity_poly.pdbx_seq_one_letter_code
_entity_poly.pdbx_strand_id
1 'polypeptide(L)'
;MEKITGNKKGINTILASLLMVVIVVVASVMVYAWSTGLLGTLLVHPTTGQENLSLEACSPCSFTSGTNVTMSIRELGTVNVTLTSYFVKDSSGNQYSRISWGAPNAPPVIAPNQVKGIIVLINAGCGSSCTLTGNAFTFTSGYSYTITMVTSRNTQFSFSVTR
;
A
#
# COMPACT_ATOMS: atom_id res chain seq x y z
N MET A 1 -10.84 -45.68 65.88
CA MET A 1 -11.10 -44.52 65.00
C MET A 1 -10.62 -44.87 63.61
N GLU A 2 -11.40 -45.65 62.86
CA GLU A 2 -11.06 -45.96 61.47
C GLU A 2 -11.74 -44.97 60.54
N LYS A 3 -10.90 -44.17 59.90
CA LYS A 3 -11.31 -43.10 58.99
C LYS A 3 -11.45 -43.72 57.60
N ILE A 4 -12.68 -43.98 57.19
CA ILE A 4 -13.03 -44.49 55.86
C ILE A 4 -12.68 -43.41 54.83
N THR A 5 -11.44 -43.41 54.32
CA THR A 5 -11.03 -42.60 53.17
C THR A 5 -11.62 -43.21 51.89
N GLY A 6 -12.87 -42.86 51.62
CA GLY A 6 -13.60 -43.22 50.40
C GLY A 6 -12.90 -42.76 49.13
N ASN A 7 -13.16 -43.48 48.04
CA ASN A 7 -12.45 -43.50 46.76
C ASN A 7 -12.32 -42.12 46.05
N LYS A 8 -11.34 -41.31 46.44
CA LYS A 8 -11.09 -39.94 45.88
C LYS A 8 -10.69 -39.94 44.39
N LYS A 9 -10.24 -41.08 43.84
CA LYS A 9 -9.76 -41.17 42.45
C LYS A 9 -10.88 -40.91 41.43
N GLY A 10 -12.07 -41.46 41.64
CA GLY A 10 -13.21 -41.28 40.71
C GLY A 10 -13.74 -39.85 40.70
N ILE A 11 -13.84 -39.23 41.88
CA ILE A 11 -14.27 -37.83 42.01
C ILE A 11 -13.28 -36.89 41.32
N ASN A 12 -11.97 -37.14 41.45
CA ASN A 12 -10.95 -36.28 40.85
C ASN A 12 -10.96 -36.36 39.31
N THR A 13 -11.24 -37.52 38.73
CA THR A 13 -11.38 -37.69 37.27
C THR A 13 -12.60 -36.96 36.73
N ILE A 14 -13.73 -37.02 37.46
CA ILE A 14 -14.94 -36.29 37.09
C ILE A 14 -14.67 -34.78 37.19
N LEU A 15 -14.04 -34.31 38.28
CA LEU A 15 -13.68 -32.91 38.45
C LEU A 15 -12.77 -32.41 37.33
N ALA A 16 -11.74 -33.20 36.97
CA ALA A 16 -10.80 -32.85 35.90
C ALA A 16 -11.49 -32.75 34.53
N SER A 17 -12.43 -33.65 34.23
CA SER A 17 -13.20 -33.62 32.98
C SER A 17 -14.09 -32.38 32.87
N LEU A 18 -14.75 -31.99 33.96
CA LEU A 18 -15.56 -30.77 34.00
C LEU A 18 -14.71 -29.51 33.83
N LEU A 19 -13.53 -29.49 34.47
CA LEU A 19 -12.59 -28.37 34.37
C LEU A 19 -12.06 -28.20 32.94
N MET A 20 -11.75 -29.31 32.25
CA MET A 20 -11.35 -29.28 30.84
C MET A 20 -12.44 -28.67 29.95
N VAL A 21 -13.69 -29.08 30.11
CA VAL A 21 -14.81 -28.54 29.31
C VAL A 21 -14.96 -27.04 29.53
N VAL A 22 -14.88 -26.57 30.78
CA VAL A 22 -15.01 -25.15 31.11
C VAL A 22 -13.89 -24.33 30.45
N ILE A 23 -12.64 -24.79 30.51
CA ILE A 23 -11.52 -24.07 29.90
C ILE A 23 -11.67 -24.00 28.38
N VAL A 24 -12.09 -25.09 27.73
CA VAL A 24 -12.32 -25.11 26.28
C VAL A 24 -13.40 -24.10 25.88
N VAL A 25 -14.50 -24.03 26.64
CA VAL A 25 -15.58 -23.07 26.38
C VAL A 25 -15.06 -21.63 26.53
N VAL A 26 -14.36 -21.31 27.62
CA VAL A 26 -13.82 -19.95 27.84
C VAL A 26 -12.82 -19.56 26.76
N ALA A 27 -11.88 -20.46 26.41
CA ALA A 27 -10.91 -20.21 25.35
C ALA A 27 -11.60 -19.99 23.98
N SER A 28 -12.62 -20.78 23.67
CA SER A 28 -13.36 -20.67 22.40
C SER A 28 -14.08 -19.31 22.27
N VAL A 29 -14.69 -18.81 23.34
CA VAL A 29 -15.39 -17.51 23.34
C VAL A 29 -14.40 -16.36 23.20
N MET A 30 -13.24 -16.42 23.85
CA MET A 30 -12.20 -15.41 23.69
C MET A 30 -11.67 -15.37 22.25
N VAL A 31 -11.39 -16.53 21.65
CA VAL A 31 -10.94 -16.62 20.25
C VAL A 31 -12.00 -16.10 19.29
N TYR A 32 -13.27 -16.42 19.53
CA TYR A 32 -14.39 -15.92 18.74
C TYR A 32 -14.53 -14.38 18.83
N ALA A 33 -14.49 -13.82 20.05
CA ALA A 33 -14.57 -12.38 20.26
C ALA A 33 -13.38 -11.64 19.62
N TRP A 34 -12.17 -12.20 19.70
CA TRP A 34 -10.99 -11.61 19.09
C TRP A 34 -11.03 -11.69 17.56
N SER A 35 -11.45 -12.84 17.02
CA SER A 35 -11.56 -13.04 15.57
C SER A 35 -12.62 -12.13 14.95
N THR A 36 -13.78 -11.98 15.59
CA THR A 36 -14.85 -11.07 15.12
C THR A 36 -14.47 -9.60 15.29
N GLY A 37 -13.74 -9.24 16.34
CA GLY A 37 -13.20 -7.88 16.52
C GLY A 37 -12.19 -7.50 15.43
N LEU A 38 -11.23 -8.38 15.14
CA LEU A 38 -10.24 -8.16 14.09
C LEU A 38 -10.89 -8.05 12.71
N LEU A 39 -11.76 -9.00 12.35
CA LEU A 39 -12.48 -8.97 11.07
C LEU A 39 -13.40 -7.75 10.98
N GLY A 40 -14.04 -7.32 12.08
CA GLY A 40 -14.82 -6.09 12.11
C GLY A 40 -13.98 -4.85 11.75
N THR A 41 -12.74 -4.76 12.25
CA THR A 41 -11.84 -3.64 11.90
C THR A 41 -11.30 -3.72 10.47
N LEU A 42 -11.19 -4.91 9.88
CA LEU A 42 -10.67 -5.10 8.52
C LEU A 42 -11.76 -5.00 7.45
N LEU A 43 -12.99 -5.38 7.78
CA LEU A 43 -14.15 -5.29 6.90
C LEU A 43 -14.79 -3.89 6.93
N VAL A 44 -14.61 -3.13 8.01
CA VAL A 44 -14.93 -1.70 8.01
C VAL A 44 -13.87 -0.99 7.18
N HIS A 45 -14.23 -0.66 5.94
CA HIS A 45 -13.47 0.28 5.13
C HIS A 45 -13.33 1.59 5.94
N PRO A 46 -12.11 2.08 6.19
CA PRO A 46 -11.93 3.30 6.97
C PRO A 46 -12.66 4.45 6.28
N THR A 47 -13.67 5.01 6.95
CA THR A 47 -14.40 6.19 6.49
C THR A 47 -13.56 7.47 6.58
N THR A 48 -12.37 7.39 7.20
CA THR A 48 -11.41 8.47 7.27
C THR A 48 -10.57 8.53 6.00
N GLY A 49 -10.99 9.38 5.08
CA GLY A 49 -10.23 9.90 3.95
C GLY A 49 -9.18 8.97 3.34
N GLN A 50 -9.63 8.06 2.48
CA GLN A 50 -8.75 7.15 1.75
C GLN A 50 -8.23 7.81 0.48
N GLU A 51 -6.92 7.71 0.26
CA GLU A 51 -6.28 7.99 -1.03
C GLU A 51 -6.25 6.69 -1.83
N ASN A 52 -6.69 6.72 -3.09
CA ASN A 52 -6.67 5.57 -3.98
C ASN A 52 -6.41 6.02 -5.41
N LEU A 53 -5.13 6.08 -5.79
CA LEU A 53 -4.74 6.46 -7.15
C LEU A 53 -4.77 5.25 -8.09
N SER A 54 -5.41 5.42 -9.23
CA SER A 54 -5.42 4.46 -10.34
C SER A 54 -4.91 5.10 -11.62
N LEU A 55 -4.19 4.33 -12.41
CA LEU A 55 -3.72 4.73 -13.73
C LEU A 55 -4.85 4.50 -14.74
N GLU A 56 -5.45 5.58 -15.25
CA GLU A 56 -6.61 5.47 -16.13
C GLU A 56 -6.23 5.30 -17.60
N ALA A 57 -5.12 5.92 -18.02
CA ALA A 57 -4.63 5.78 -19.39
C ALA A 57 -3.12 5.58 -19.38
N CYS A 58 -2.69 4.38 -19.79
CA CYS A 58 -1.33 4.10 -20.22
C CYS A 58 -1.23 3.41 -21.59
N SER A 59 -2.34 3.32 -22.32
CA SER A 59 -2.33 2.94 -23.74
C SER A 59 -2.70 4.15 -24.61
N PRO A 60 -1.73 4.94 -25.07
CA PRO A 60 -0.33 5.00 -24.67
C PRO A 60 -0.09 6.10 -23.63
N CYS A 61 0.67 5.80 -22.57
CA CYS A 61 1.33 6.83 -21.78
C CYS A 61 2.02 7.81 -22.77
N SER A 62 1.79 9.12 -22.67
CA SER A 62 2.30 10.05 -23.67
C SER A 62 3.78 10.30 -23.40
N PHE A 63 4.65 9.57 -24.09
CA PHE A 63 6.09 9.78 -24.06
C PHE A 63 6.46 10.90 -25.03
N THR A 64 6.41 12.14 -24.55
CA THR A 64 6.81 13.33 -25.32
C THR A 64 8.29 13.27 -25.73
N SER A 65 9.14 12.60 -24.94
CA SER A 65 10.56 12.37 -25.26
C SER A 65 11.09 11.11 -24.57
N GLY A 66 12.37 10.76 -24.80
CA GLY A 66 13.06 9.72 -24.03
C GLY A 66 13.27 10.06 -22.55
N THR A 67 12.92 11.26 -22.11
CA THR A 67 13.11 11.71 -20.73
C THR A 67 11.84 12.25 -20.10
N ASN A 68 10.71 12.24 -20.81
CA ASN A 68 9.45 12.80 -20.37
C ASN A 68 8.31 11.83 -20.68
N VAL A 69 7.57 11.46 -19.64
CA VAL A 69 6.33 10.72 -19.74
C VAL A 69 5.20 11.50 -19.05
N THR A 70 4.06 11.62 -19.71
CA THR A 70 2.83 12.15 -19.14
C THR A 70 1.84 11.02 -18.90
N MET A 71 1.42 10.85 -17.65
CA MET A 71 0.47 9.82 -17.21
C MET A 71 -0.84 10.45 -16.74
N SER A 72 -1.97 9.83 -17.08
CA SER A 72 -3.28 10.26 -16.58
C SER A 72 -3.63 9.42 -15.35
N ILE A 73 -3.63 10.06 -14.19
CA ILE A 73 -3.92 9.42 -12.91
C ILE A 73 -5.28 9.90 -12.41
N ARG A 74 -6.11 8.94 -11.98
CA ARG A 74 -7.41 9.16 -11.37
C ARG A 74 -7.34 8.90 -9.87
N GLU A 75 -7.91 9.81 -9.09
CA GLU A 75 -8.18 9.56 -7.67
C GLU A 75 -9.55 8.89 -7.52
N LEU A 76 -9.57 7.65 -7.04
CA LEU A 76 -10.76 6.84 -6.75
C LEU A 76 -11.15 6.88 -5.28
N GLY A 77 -10.36 7.53 -4.43
CA GLY A 77 -10.65 7.69 -3.01
C GLY A 77 -11.58 8.84 -2.71
N THR A 78 -11.60 9.24 -1.44
CA THR A 78 -12.55 10.21 -0.88
C THR A 78 -11.92 11.55 -0.50
N VAL A 79 -10.60 11.69 -0.64
CA VAL A 79 -9.84 12.90 -0.31
C VAL A 79 -9.04 13.42 -1.49
N ASN A 80 -8.70 14.71 -1.42
CA ASN A 80 -7.76 15.32 -2.34
C ASN A 80 -6.36 14.74 -2.12
N VAL A 81 -5.70 14.37 -3.22
CA VAL A 81 -4.33 13.85 -3.22
C VAL A 81 -3.37 14.88 -3.81
N THR A 82 -2.27 15.09 -3.11
CA THR A 82 -1.15 15.92 -3.57
C THR A 82 0.10 15.05 -3.62
N LEU A 83 0.78 15.03 -4.76
CA LEU A 83 2.01 14.27 -4.95
C LEU A 83 3.23 15.12 -4.57
N THR A 84 4.21 14.54 -3.90
CA THR A 84 5.39 15.25 -3.37
C THR A 84 6.69 14.80 -4.01
N SER A 85 6.80 13.50 -4.30
CA SER A 85 8.00 12.89 -4.86
C SER A 85 7.64 11.73 -5.79
N TYR A 86 8.58 11.37 -6.66
CA TYR A 86 8.49 10.18 -7.48
C TYR A 86 9.84 9.49 -7.67
N PHE A 87 9.77 8.22 -7.98
CA PHE A 87 10.88 7.35 -8.29
C PHE A 87 10.56 6.62 -9.59
N VAL A 88 11.52 6.60 -10.51
CA VAL A 88 11.41 5.88 -11.78
C VAL A 88 12.50 4.83 -11.80
N LYS A 89 12.11 3.57 -11.94
CA LYS A 89 13.00 2.42 -11.95
C LYS A 89 12.90 1.68 -13.28
N ASP A 90 14.04 1.29 -13.85
CA ASP A 90 14.09 0.42 -15.02
C ASP A 90 14.09 -1.07 -14.64
N SER A 91 13.99 -1.95 -15.63
CA SER A 91 14.06 -3.40 -15.43
C SER A 91 15.41 -3.91 -14.94
N SER A 92 16.47 -3.12 -15.10
CA SER A 92 17.84 -3.44 -14.67
C SER A 92 18.14 -3.01 -13.24
N GLY A 93 17.21 -2.32 -12.59
CA GLY A 93 17.33 -1.87 -11.21
C GLY A 93 17.88 -0.45 -11.03
N ASN A 94 18.18 0.27 -12.11
CA ASN A 94 18.62 1.66 -12.06
C ASN A 94 17.43 2.57 -11.74
N GLN A 95 17.66 3.63 -10.98
CA GLN A 95 16.57 4.47 -10.48
C GLN A 95 16.89 5.97 -10.54
N TYR A 96 15.95 6.74 -11.07
CA TYR A 96 15.89 8.20 -10.86
C TYR A 96 14.93 8.51 -9.73
N SER A 97 15.38 9.31 -8.76
CA SER A 97 14.56 9.79 -7.65
C SER A 97 14.43 11.30 -7.67
N ARG A 98 13.21 11.81 -7.59
CA ARG A 98 12.93 13.23 -7.37
C ARG A 98 12.19 13.41 -6.06
N ILE A 99 12.91 13.91 -5.05
CA ILE A 99 12.42 13.99 -3.65
C ILE A 99 11.58 15.26 -3.41
N SER A 100 11.75 16.29 -4.25
CA SER A 100 10.94 17.50 -4.22
C SER A 100 10.40 17.83 -5.60
N TRP A 101 9.08 17.73 -5.75
CA TRP A 101 8.37 18.02 -6.98
C TRP A 101 7.89 19.47 -7.04
N GLY A 102 8.85 20.40 -7.04
CA GLY A 102 8.59 21.84 -7.13
C GLY A 102 8.23 22.35 -8.53
N ALA A 103 7.86 23.63 -8.58
CA ALA A 103 7.56 24.41 -9.79
C ALA A 103 8.72 24.38 -10.80
N PRO A 104 8.47 24.52 -12.12
CA PRO A 104 7.17 24.77 -12.76
C PRO A 104 6.32 23.50 -12.96
N ASN A 105 6.92 22.32 -12.83
CA ASN A 105 6.26 21.06 -13.14
C ASN A 105 5.57 20.42 -11.94
N ALA A 106 5.21 21.19 -10.91
CA ALA A 106 4.56 20.66 -9.72
C ALA A 106 3.22 20.00 -10.09
N PRO A 107 2.89 18.84 -9.50
CA PRO A 107 1.68 18.13 -9.82
C PRO A 107 0.47 18.90 -9.30
N PRO A 108 -0.63 19.00 -10.06
CA PRO A 108 -1.87 19.57 -9.56
C PRO A 108 -2.45 18.69 -8.45
N VAL A 109 -3.24 19.31 -7.57
CA VAL A 109 -4.08 18.55 -6.62
C VAL A 109 -5.09 17.72 -7.39
N ILE A 110 -5.18 16.43 -7.08
CA ILE A 110 -6.11 15.48 -7.68
C ILE A 110 -7.29 15.34 -6.70
N ALA A 111 -8.42 15.94 -7.03
CA ALA A 111 -9.63 15.81 -6.22
C ALA A 111 -10.32 14.44 -6.46
N PRO A 112 -11.19 13.98 -5.55
CA PRO A 112 -11.94 12.73 -5.71
C PRO A 112 -12.63 12.62 -7.07
N ASN A 113 -12.50 11.45 -7.70
CA ASN A 113 -13.03 11.10 -9.01
C ASN A 113 -12.56 12.02 -10.17
N GLN A 114 -11.49 12.80 -9.96
CA GLN A 114 -10.86 13.59 -11.01
C GLN A 114 -9.66 12.88 -11.61
N VAL A 115 -9.39 13.21 -12.86
CA VAL A 115 -8.23 12.75 -13.62
C VAL A 115 -7.30 13.92 -13.82
N LYS A 116 -6.00 13.72 -13.57
CA LYS A 116 -4.98 14.73 -13.82
C LYS A 116 -3.81 14.14 -14.60
N GLY A 117 -3.30 14.94 -15.54
CA GLY A 117 -2.08 14.65 -16.27
C GLY A 117 -0.87 14.96 -15.38
N ILE A 118 -0.03 13.96 -15.21
CA ILE A 118 1.14 13.96 -14.34
C ILE A 118 2.39 13.81 -15.20
N ILE A 119 3.25 14.83 -15.16
CA ILE A 119 4.51 14.86 -15.92
C ILE A 119 5.63 14.30 -15.05
N VAL A 120 6.24 13.23 -15.52
CA VAL A 120 7.41 12.59 -14.89
C VAL A 120 8.62 12.74 -15.81
N LEU A 121 9.70 13.24 -15.24
CA LEU A 121 10.92 13.60 -15.95
C LEU A 121 12.09 12.80 -15.40
N ILE A 122 13.01 12.39 -16.28
CA ILE A 122 14.24 11.69 -15.88
C ILE A 122 15.46 12.29 -16.57
N ASN A 123 16.66 12.00 -16.06
CA ASN A 123 17.92 12.40 -16.66
C ASN A 123 17.94 13.92 -16.99
N ALA A 124 18.38 14.33 -18.19
CA ALA A 124 18.38 15.72 -18.64
C ALA A 124 16.99 16.40 -18.56
N GLY A 125 15.89 15.63 -18.61
CA GLY A 125 14.54 16.17 -18.48
C GLY A 125 14.24 16.74 -17.10
N CYS A 126 14.87 16.24 -16.04
CA CYS A 126 14.73 16.81 -14.69
C CYS A 126 15.97 17.60 -14.20
N GLY A 127 16.99 17.76 -15.06
CA GLY A 127 18.21 18.51 -14.74
C GLY A 127 18.85 18.03 -13.43
N SER A 128 19.21 18.98 -12.57
CA SER A 128 19.77 18.71 -11.23
C SER A 128 18.73 18.33 -10.17
N SER A 129 17.44 18.25 -10.52
CA SER A 129 16.36 17.97 -9.57
C SER A 129 16.13 16.48 -9.31
N CYS A 130 16.70 15.59 -10.12
CA CYS A 130 16.72 14.15 -9.80
C CYS A 130 18.10 13.70 -9.38
N THR A 131 18.12 12.69 -8.52
CA THR A 131 19.30 11.91 -8.19
C THR A 131 19.20 10.56 -8.90
N LEU A 132 20.30 10.14 -9.55
CA LEU A 132 20.42 8.84 -10.18
C LEU A 132 21.11 7.86 -9.22
N THR A 133 20.57 6.66 -9.12
CA THR A 133 21.21 5.50 -8.49
C THR A 133 21.43 4.43 -9.55
N GLY A 134 22.68 4.02 -9.77
CA GLY A 134 23.06 3.08 -10.83
C GLY A 134 23.44 3.78 -12.14
N ASN A 135 23.12 3.15 -13.26
CA ASN A 135 23.44 3.63 -14.60
C ASN A 135 22.34 4.54 -15.16
N ALA A 136 22.74 5.57 -15.90
CA ALA A 136 21.81 6.49 -16.53
C ALA A 136 20.99 5.76 -17.61
N PHE A 137 19.70 6.05 -17.67
CA PHE A 137 18.79 5.47 -18.66
C PHE A 137 17.81 6.52 -19.19
N THR A 138 17.17 6.17 -20.30
CA THR A 138 16.10 6.92 -20.93
C THR A 138 14.95 5.98 -21.24
N PHE A 139 13.73 6.51 -21.34
CA PHE A 139 12.57 5.76 -21.79
C PHE A 139 12.82 5.30 -23.22
N THR A 140 12.78 3.99 -23.47
CA THR A 140 13.02 3.36 -24.77
C THR A 140 11.83 2.46 -25.09
N SER A 141 11.37 2.48 -26.35
CA SER A 141 10.21 1.67 -26.74
C SER A 141 10.50 0.17 -26.62
N GLY A 142 9.51 -0.59 -26.20
CA GLY A 142 9.62 -2.02 -25.88
C GLY A 142 10.06 -2.32 -24.45
N TYR A 143 10.37 -1.31 -23.63
CA TYR A 143 10.80 -1.49 -22.24
C TYR A 143 9.73 -1.04 -21.24
N SER A 144 9.69 -1.73 -20.10
CA SER A 144 8.82 -1.43 -18.95
C SER A 144 9.58 -0.66 -17.89
N TYR A 145 8.92 0.32 -17.29
CA TYR A 145 9.45 1.15 -16.22
C TYR A 145 8.44 1.20 -15.07
N THR A 146 8.94 1.11 -13.84
CA THR A 146 8.12 1.23 -12.64
C THR A 146 8.24 2.64 -12.10
N ILE A 147 7.12 3.35 -12.02
CA ILE A 147 7.04 4.69 -11.46
C ILE A 147 6.31 4.62 -10.13
N THR A 148 7.03 4.89 -9.05
CA THR A 148 6.47 4.99 -7.70
C THR A 148 6.30 6.45 -7.33
N MET A 149 5.09 6.85 -6.97
CA MET A 149 4.77 8.21 -6.54
C MET A 149 4.42 8.21 -5.07
N VAL A 150 4.82 9.27 -4.38
CA VAL A 150 4.55 9.47 -2.96
C VAL A 150 3.65 10.69 -2.78
N THR A 151 2.60 10.54 -1.97
CA THR A 151 1.69 11.63 -1.64
C THR A 151 2.21 12.47 -0.46
N SER A 152 1.57 13.60 -0.17
CA SER A 152 1.84 14.40 1.03
C SER A 152 1.52 13.67 2.34
N ARG A 153 0.70 12.61 2.28
CA ARG A 153 0.42 11.71 3.40
C ARG A 153 1.38 10.54 3.50
N ASN A 154 2.44 10.55 2.69
CA ASN A 154 3.47 9.52 2.67
C ASN A 154 2.95 8.12 2.25
N THR A 155 1.81 8.08 1.55
CA THR A 155 1.33 6.87 0.88
C THR A 155 2.05 6.72 -0.45
N GLN A 156 2.28 5.48 -0.87
CA GLN A 156 3.04 5.17 -2.07
C GLN A 156 2.19 4.41 -3.06
N PHE A 157 2.18 4.87 -4.31
CA PHE A 157 1.49 4.23 -5.42
C PHE A 157 2.49 3.90 -6.51
N SER A 158 2.50 2.64 -6.95
CA SER A 158 3.43 2.18 -7.99
C SER A 158 2.67 1.82 -9.27
N PHE A 159 3.14 2.37 -10.38
CA PHE A 159 2.56 2.19 -11.70
C PHE A 159 3.60 1.61 -12.64
N SER A 160 3.24 0.59 -13.40
CA SER A 160 4.09 0.05 -14.46
C SER A 160 3.69 0.70 -15.79
N VAL A 161 4.66 1.31 -16.47
CA VAL A 161 4.45 1.96 -17.76
C VAL A 161 5.37 1.36 -18.80
N THR A 162 4.86 1.19 -20.02
CA THR A 162 5.62 0.68 -21.17
C THR A 162 5.67 1.74 -22.25
N ARG A 163 6.85 2.00 -22.80
CA ARG A 163 7.02 2.85 -23.99
C ARG A 163 7.01 2.01 -25.27
#